data_AF-A0A960NZA3-F1
#
_entry.id   AF-A0A960NZA3-F1
#
_cell.length_a   1.000
_cell.length_b   1.000
_cell.length_c   1.000
_cell.angle_alpha   90.00
_cell.angle_beta   90.00
_cell.angle_gamma   90.00
#
_symmetry.space_group_name_H-M   'P 1'
#
loop_
_entity.id
_entity.type
_entity.pdbx_description
1 polymer ?
#
loop_
_entity_poly.entity_id
_entity_poly.type
_entity_poly.pdbx_seq_one_letter_code
_entity_poly.pdbx_strand_id
1 'polypeptide(L)'
;MDDALRAQLDAVLAEGVAGTGVPGAAAGVWIAGEPWRGTAGVADLTTGDPYPADAFARIASITKTFTGTAVLLRVDAGDLALDDVLETYIPGIANGTEITIEQMLGMRSGIFDYTSDQAFLAEFDADPTMAWTPEQTIEIIKANPPAFAPGTAVQYCDSNYVLLGLIVEQLTGTTLGEAISTGILEPLGMSGTSYPTTAAVPEPHPTAYLPDLSAADPEHPLPFDNAAHPPTVVNEVNPAVSAGAGAMISTVEDLDVWARELGTGTLLAAETQRKRLASELMTGQSV
;
A
#
# COMPACT_ATOMS: atom_id res chain seq x y z
N MET A 1 29.47 4.11 -4.89
CA MET A 1 29.24 3.63 -3.52
C MET A 1 30.45 2.82 -3.12
N ASP A 2 31.27 3.38 -2.22
CA ASP A 2 32.49 2.73 -1.77
C ASP A 2 32.21 1.64 -0.72
N ASP A 3 33.23 0.82 -0.43
CA ASP A 3 33.12 -0.30 0.50
C ASP A 3 32.77 0.15 1.92
N ALA A 4 33.20 1.36 2.32
CA ALA A 4 32.91 1.93 3.62
C ALA A 4 31.40 2.21 3.78
N LEU A 5 30.77 2.82 2.77
CA LEU A 5 29.33 3.08 2.79
C LEU A 5 28.53 1.78 2.70
N ARG A 6 28.97 0.79 1.90
CA ARG A 6 28.32 -0.53 1.84
C ARG A 6 28.32 -1.21 3.21
N ALA A 7 29.46 -1.24 3.89
CA ALA A 7 29.57 -1.81 5.23
C ALA A 7 28.71 -1.05 6.26
N GLN A 8 28.56 0.27 6.13
CA GLN A 8 27.64 1.05 6.96
C GLN A 8 26.18 0.68 6.72
N LEU A 9 25.76 0.49 5.46
CA LEU A 9 24.40 0.07 5.13
C LEU A 9 24.11 -1.35 5.66
N ASP A 10 25.06 -2.27 5.54
CA ASP A 10 24.96 -3.62 6.11
C ASP A 10 24.79 -3.56 7.65
N ALA A 11 25.59 -2.73 8.32
CA ALA A 11 25.50 -2.53 9.77
C ALA A 11 24.15 -1.93 10.19
N VAL A 12 23.69 -0.87 9.50
CA VAL A 12 22.40 -0.23 9.80
C VAL A 12 21.24 -1.20 9.63
N LEU A 13 21.26 -2.04 8.58
CA LEU A 13 20.22 -3.04 8.37
C LEU A 13 20.23 -4.09 9.49
N ALA A 14 21.41 -4.62 9.85
CA ALA A 14 21.54 -5.60 10.91
C ALA A 14 21.14 -5.05 12.29
N GLU A 15 21.58 -3.83 12.61
CA GLU A 15 21.21 -3.12 13.84
C GLU A 15 19.71 -2.82 13.89
N GLY A 16 19.11 -2.44 12.75
CA GLY A 16 17.66 -2.19 12.65
C GLY A 16 16.83 -3.45 12.90
N VAL A 17 17.22 -4.58 12.30
CA VAL A 17 16.56 -5.87 12.55
C VAL A 17 16.71 -6.28 14.02
N ALA A 18 17.93 -6.21 14.58
CA ALA A 18 18.18 -6.59 15.96
C ALA A 18 17.47 -5.66 16.97
N GLY A 19 17.46 -4.34 16.72
CA GLY A 19 16.91 -3.34 17.63
C GLY A 19 15.38 -3.24 17.61
N THR A 20 14.72 -3.72 16.56
CA THR A 20 13.25 -3.76 16.48
C THR A 20 12.67 -5.13 16.84
N GLY A 21 13.49 -6.18 16.84
CA GLY A 21 13.05 -7.56 17.09
C GLY A 21 12.31 -8.19 15.92
N VAL A 22 12.23 -7.54 14.75
CA VAL A 22 11.62 -8.15 13.57
C VAL A 22 12.41 -9.40 13.13
N PRO A 23 11.76 -10.46 12.60
CA PRO A 23 12.46 -11.69 12.24
C PRO A 23 13.56 -11.49 11.19
N GLY A 24 13.30 -10.65 10.19
CA GLY A 24 14.26 -10.30 9.15
C GLY A 24 13.72 -9.25 8.19
N ALA A 25 14.60 -8.74 7.34
CA ALA A 25 14.28 -7.71 6.37
C ALA A 25 15.18 -7.80 5.14
N ALA A 26 14.66 -7.31 4.01
CA ALA A 26 15.43 -6.94 2.83
C ALA A 26 15.36 -5.43 2.63
N ALA A 27 16.46 -4.83 2.18
CA ALA A 27 16.56 -3.41 1.87
C ALA A 27 17.37 -3.17 0.61
N GLY A 28 17.07 -2.07 -0.08
CA GLY A 28 17.80 -1.60 -1.24
C GLY A 28 18.01 -0.10 -1.20
N VAL A 29 19.18 0.36 -1.63
CA VAL A 29 19.56 1.77 -1.71
C VAL A 29 20.23 2.02 -3.05
N TRP A 30 19.79 3.05 -3.77
CA TRP A 30 20.34 3.44 -5.06
C TRP A 30 20.79 4.89 -5.02
N ILE A 31 22.10 5.12 -5.16
CA ILE A 31 22.69 6.46 -5.13
C ILE A 31 23.42 6.69 -6.44
N ALA A 32 23.00 7.70 -7.21
CA ALA A 32 23.56 8.04 -8.52
C ALA A 32 23.64 6.83 -9.49
N GLY A 33 22.64 5.94 -9.43
CA GLY A 33 22.57 4.73 -10.24
C GLY A 33 23.38 3.54 -9.71
N GLU A 34 24.10 3.70 -8.60
CA GLU A 34 24.81 2.60 -7.95
C GLU A 34 23.94 1.89 -6.89
N PRO A 35 23.67 0.59 -7.05
CA PRO A 35 22.87 -0.17 -6.10
C PRO A 35 23.68 -0.70 -4.91
N TRP A 36 23.03 -0.70 -3.76
CA TRP A 36 23.28 -1.59 -2.63
C TRP A 36 21.99 -2.33 -2.31
N ARG A 37 22.11 -3.61 -1.99
CA ARG A 37 21.02 -4.50 -1.58
C ARG A 37 21.54 -5.33 -0.43
N GLY A 38 20.75 -5.46 0.63
CA GLY A 38 21.12 -6.21 1.81
C GLY A 38 19.93 -6.96 2.37
N THR A 39 20.21 -8.06 3.06
CA THR A 39 19.25 -8.76 3.90
C THR A 39 19.84 -8.96 5.29
N ALA A 40 18.97 -9.02 6.30
CA ALA A 40 19.35 -9.37 7.67
C ALA A 40 18.24 -10.19 8.33
N GLY A 41 18.62 -11.01 9.31
CA GLY A 41 17.70 -11.90 10.00
C GLY A 41 17.26 -13.10 9.16
N VAL A 42 16.09 -13.64 9.50
CA VAL A 42 15.55 -14.89 8.97
C VAL A 42 14.24 -14.68 8.22
N ALA A 43 13.99 -15.53 7.25
CA ALA A 43 12.72 -15.64 6.52
C ALA A 43 11.64 -16.32 7.36
N ASP A 44 12.05 -17.27 8.22
CA ASP A 44 11.15 -18.10 9.01
C ASP A 44 11.78 -18.39 10.39
N LEU A 45 11.02 -18.11 11.45
CA LEU A 45 11.44 -18.28 12.85
C LEU A 45 11.58 -19.77 13.25
N THR A 46 10.94 -20.68 12.54
CA THR A 46 10.97 -22.13 12.80
C THR A 46 12.15 -22.79 12.12
N THR A 47 12.38 -22.51 10.84
CA THR A 47 13.49 -23.13 10.09
C THR A 47 14.81 -22.41 10.29
N GLY A 48 14.76 -21.10 10.57
CA GLY A 48 15.94 -20.24 10.67
C GLY A 48 16.58 -19.93 9.32
N ASP A 49 15.87 -20.15 8.21
CA ASP A 49 16.38 -19.86 6.88
C ASP A 49 16.67 -18.36 6.71
N PRO A 50 17.74 -17.97 6.02
CA PRO A 50 18.08 -16.57 5.82
C PRO A 50 17.02 -15.85 4.98
N TYR A 51 16.78 -14.57 5.27
CA TYR A 51 15.84 -13.76 4.50
C TYR A 51 16.27 -13.67 3.00
N PRO A 52 15.39 -14.02 2.02
CA PRO A 52 15.75 -14.04 0.60
C PRO A 52 15.99 -12.63 0.05
N ALA A 53 17.05 -12.44 -0.73
CA ALA A 53 17.38 -11.13 -1.30
C ALA A 53 16.42 -10.70 -2.42
N ASP A 54 15.79 -11.67 -3.08
CA ASP A 54 14.80 -11.54 -4.14
C ASP A 54 13.37 -11.85 -3.64
N ALA A 55 13.15 -11.72 -2.32
CA ALA A 55 11.86 -11.99 -1.71
C ALA A 55 10.72 -11.19 -2.34
N PHE A 56 9.63 -11.90 -2.67
CA PHE A 56 8.33 -11.28 -2.88
C PHE A 56 7.74 -10.86 -1.54
N ALA A 57 7.21 -9.64 -1.49
CA ALA A 57 6.55 -9.10 -0.31
C ALA A 57 5.22 -8.45 -0.67
N ARG A 58 4.22 -8.62 0.17
CA ARG A 58 3.00 -7.80 0.14
C ARG A 58 3.38 -6.38 0.49
N ILE A 59 3.15 -5.45 -0.43
CA ILE A 59 3.63 -4.06 -0.27
C ILE A 59 2.61 -3.15 0.43
N ALA A 60 1.47 -3.72 0.82
CA ALA A 60 0.39 -3.03 1.52
C ALA A 60 0.13 -1.65 0.88
N SER A 61 0.12 -0.58 1.67
CA SER A 61 -0.23 0.78 1.26
C SER A 61 0.65 1.40 0.17
N ILE A 62 1.79 0.81 -0.19
CA ILE A 62 2.51 1.22 -1.41
C ILE A 62 1.61 1.04 -2.64
N THR A 63 0.68 0.07 -2.63
CA THR A 63 -0.38 -0.13 -3.64
C THR A 63 -1.12 1.15 -4.00
N LYS A 64 -1.37 2.05 -3.02
CA LYS A 64 -2.05 3.33 -3.26
C LYS A 64 -1.35 4.17 -4.31
N THR A 65 -0.03 4.15 -4.35
CA THR A 65 0.73 4.91 -5.35
C THR A 65 0.50 4.37 -6.76
N PHE A 66 0.34 3.05 -6.94
CA PHE A 66 -0.01 2.43 -8.22
C PHE A 66 -1.46 2.75 -8.61
N THR A 67 -2.41 2.57 -7.69
CA THR A 67 -3.82 2.93 -7.90
C THR A 67 -3.98 4.41 -8.25
N GLY A 68 -3.33 5.30 -7.50
CA GLY A 68 -3.32 6.73 -7.79
C GLY A 68 -2.68 7.05 -9.15
N THR A 69 -1.69 6.28 -9.59
CA THR A 69 -1.13 6.40 -10.94
C THR A 69 -2.11 5.93 -12.00
N ALA A 70 -2.82 4.83 -11.79
CA ALA A 70 -3.86 4.36 -12.70
C ALA A 70 -4.98 5.41 -12.86
N VAL A 71 -5.40 6.06 -11.77
CA VAL A 71 -6.35 7.19 -11.79
C VAL A 71 -5.80 8.35 -12.62
N LEU A 72 -4.56 8.78 -12.37
CA LEU A 72 -3.94 9.91 -13.06
C LEU A 72 -3.71 9.61 -14.55
N LEU A 73 -3.46 8.35 -14.93
CA LEU A 73 -3.44 7.92 -16.32
C LEU A 73 -4.81 8.04 -17.00
N ARG A 74 -5.93 7.97 -16.26
CA ARG A 74 -7.28 8.26 -16.80
C ARG A 74 -7.51 9.76 -16.92
N VAL A 75 -6.94 10.55 -16.01
CA VAL A 75 -6.93 12.02 -16.14
C VAL A 75 -6.20 12.45 -17.41
N ASP A 76 -5.02 11.87 -17.68
CA ASP A 76 -4.26 12.17 -18.89
C ASP A 76 -4.94 11.68 -20.18
N ALA A 77 -5.71 10.59 -20.09
CA ALA A 77 -6.53 10.10 -21.20
C ALA A 77 -7.75 11.00 -21.50
N GLY A 78 -8.15 11.86 -20.55
CA GLY A 78 -9.33 12.71 -20.65
C GLY A 78 -10.64 12.01 -20.29
N ASP A 79 -10.58 10.81 -19.73
CA ASP A 79 -11.75 10.02 -19.30
C ASP A 79 -12.23 10.41 -17.90
N LEU A 80 -11.40 11.13 -17.15
CA LEU A 80 -11.62 11.55 -15.77
C LEU A 80 -11.05 12.95 -15.56
N ALA A 81 -11.72 13.80 -14.79
CA ALA A 81 -11.19 15.06 -14.31
C ALA A 81 -10.94 15.00 -12.80
N LEU A 82 -9.95 15.75 -12.32
CA LEU A 82 -9.62 15.81 -10.89
C LEU A 82 -10.73 16.45 -10.05
N ASP A 83 -11.53 17.33 -10.65
CA ASP A 83 -12.68 18.00 -10.06
C ASP A 83 -14.01 17.25 -10.28
N ASP A 84 -13.98 16.09 -10.96
CA ASP A 84 -15.16 15.23 -11.01
C ASP A 84 -15.54 14.75 -9.61
N VAL A 85 -16.85 14.67 -9.36
CA VAL A 85 -17.39 14.33 -8.05
C VAL A 85 -17.67 12.83 -7.93
N LEU A 86 -17.48 12.29 -6.72
CA LEU A 86 -17.66 10.87 -6.42
C LEU A 86 -19.05 10.34 -6.80
N GLU A 87 -20.10 11.14 -6.59
CA GLU A 87 -21.50 10.75 -6.87
C GLU A 87 -21.72 10.34 -8.34
N THR A 88 -20.93 10.88 -9.28
CA THR A 88 -21.02 10.52 -10.70
C THR A 88 -20.69 9.05 -10.95
N TYR A 89 -19.77 8.49 -10.17
CA TYR A 89 -19.26 7.13 -10.36
C TYR A 89 -19.84 6.14 -9.35
N ILE A 90 -19.98 6.56 -8.09
CA ILE A 90 -20.40 5.72 -6.97
C ILE A 90 -21.47 6.47 -6.16
N PRO A 91 -22.76 6.30 -6.50
CA PRO A 91 -23.83 7.09 -5.90
C PRO A 91 -24.18 6.67 -4.48
N GLY A 92 -24.64 7.65 -3.70
CA GLY A 92 -25.22 7.45 -2.37
C GLY A 92 -24.22 7.43 -1.21
N ILE A 93 -22.98 7.86 -1.45
CA ILE A 93 -21.99 8.12 -0.39
C ILE A 93 -22.26 9.50 0.20
N ALA A 94 -22.20 9.64 1.53
CA ALA A 94 -22.39 10.93 2.19
C ALA A 94 -21.40 11.99 1.65
N ASN A 95 -21.90 13.19 1.33
CA ASN A 95 -21.17 14.26 0.65
C ASN A 95 -20.61 13.91 -0.74
N GLY A 96 -21.06 12.82 -1.37
CA GLY A 96 -20.56 12.36 -2.67
C GLY A 96 -20.66 13.40 -3.80
N THR A 97 -21.62 14.33 -3.72
CA THR A 97 -21.78 15.45 -4.67
C THR A 97 -20.76 16.57 -4.48
N GLU A 98 -19.98 16.55 -3.41
CA GLU A 98 -18.97 17.56 -3.06
C GLU A 98 -17.55 16.98 -3.03
N ILE A 99 -17.41 15.68 -2.77
CA ILE A 99 -16.12 14.96 -2.76
C ILE A 99 -15.60 14.85 -4.19
N THR A 100 -14.41 15.40 -4.44
CA THR A 100 -13.73 15.32 -5.74
C THR A 100 -12.69 14.19 -5.80
N ILE A 101 -12.33 13.76 -7.01
CA ILE A 101 -11.24 12.79 -7.25
C ILE A 101 -9.92 13.30 -6.65
N GLU A 102 -9.61 14.60 -6.78
CA GLU A 102 -8.43 15.23 -6.18
C GLU A 102 -8.42 15.07 -4.65
N GLN A 103 -9.56 15.31 -4.01
CA GLN A 103 -9.68 15.15 -2.56
C GLN A 103 -9.54 13.68 -2.13
N MET A 104 -10.00 12.71 -2.92
CA MET A 104 -9.79 11.29 -2.62
C MET A 104 -8.31 10.91 -2.71
N LEU A 105 -7.64 11.29 -3.81
CA LEU A 105 -6.20 11.06 -4.00
C LEU A 105 -5.38 11.71 -2.88
N GLY A 106 -5.77 12.91 -2.46
CA GLY A 106 -5.12 13.69 -1.42
C GLY A 106 -5.53 13.35 0.02
N MET A 107 -6.32 12.28 0.25
CA MET A 107 -6.78 11.89 1.61
C MET A 107 -7.57 13.00 2.33
N ARG A 108 -8.36 13.78 1.58
CA ARG A 108 -9.14 14.95 2.02
C ARG A 108 -10.66 14.78 1.81
N SER A 109 -11.13 13.58 1.47
CA SER A 109 -12.54 13.34 1.15
C SER A 109 -13.48 13.42 2.36
N GLY A 110 -13.01 13.06 3.56
CA GLY A 110 -13.85 12.90 4.74
C GLY A 110 -14.69 11.62 4.75
N ILE A 111 -14.48 10.71 3.79
CA ILE A 111 -15.18 9.41 3.73
C ILE A 111 -14.80 8.56 4.96
N PHE A 112 -15.78 7.83 5.48
CA PHE A 112 -15.55 6.87 6.56
C PHE A 112 -14.58 5.76 6.10
N ASP A 113 -13.56 5.49 6.90
CA ASP A 113 -12.61 4.41 6.59
C ASP A 113 -13.18 3.08 7.05
N TYR A 114 -13.42 2.14 6.12
CA TYR A 114 -14.01 0.84 6.46
C TYR A 114 -13.13 0.03 7.43
N THR A 115 -11.82 0.28 7.44
CA THR A 115 -10.87 -0.32 8.39
C THR A 115 -11.03 0.22 9.82
N SER A 116 -11.86 1.24 10.03
CA SER A 116 -12.26 1.71 11.36
C SER A 116 -13.54 1.03 11.88
N ASP A 117 -14.24 0.27 11.04
CA ASP A 117 -15.42 -0.49 11.43
C ASP A 117 -15.03 -1.70 12.29
N GLN A 118 -15.61 -1.78 13.50
CA GLN A 118 -15.23 -2.80 14.48
C GLN A 118 -15.70 -4.21 14.09
N ALA A 119 -16.80 -4.33 13.33
CA ALA A 119 -17.27 -5.63 12.88
C ALA A 119 -16.36 -6.17 11.77
N PHE A 120 -15.97 -5.31 10.83
CA PHE A 120 -14.96 -5.63 9.82
C PHE A 120 -13.64 -6.08 10.45
N LEU A 121 -13.09 -5.29 11.40
CA LEU A 121 -11.83 -5.64 12.06
C LEU A 121 -11.90 -6.99 12.77
N ALA A 122 -13.00 -7.25 13.50
CA ALA A 122 -13.18 -8.52 14.20
C ALA A 122 -13.27 -9.72 13.24
N GLU A 123 -13.87 -9.55 12.06
CA GLU A 123 -13.94 -10.59 11.03
C GLU A 123 -12.57 -10.81 10.38
N PHE A 124 -11.85 -9.74 10.04
CA PHE A 124 -10.52 -9.80 9.44
C PHE A 124 -9.47 -10.40 10.38
N ASP A 125 -9.49 -10.03 11.66
CA ASP A 125 -8.59 -10.60 12.67
C ASP A 125 -8.86 -12.09 12.90
N ALA A 126 -10.11 -12.53 12.75
CA ALA A 126 -10.48 -13.93 12.87
C ALA A 126 -10.10 -14.75 11.62
N ASP A 127 -10.22 -14.17 10.43
CA ASP A 127 -9.89 -14.79 9.15
C ASP A 127 -9.42 -13.77 8.10
N PRO A 128 -8.11 -13.56 7.92
CA PRO A 128 -7.57 -12.67 6.88
C PRO A 128 -7.85 -13.13 5.44
N THR A 129 -8.35 -14.36 5.27
CA THR A 129 -8.76 -14.93 3.97
C THR A 129 -10.25 -14.79 3.69
N MET A 130 -11.00 -14.15 4.60
CA MET A 130 -12.44 -13.93 4.52
C MET A 130 -12.88 -13.45 3.14
N ALA A 131 -14.02 -13.94 2.67
CA ALA A 131 -14.62 -13.46 1.42
C ALA A 131 -15.01 -11.99 1.57
N TRP A 132 -14.60 -11.16 0.62
CA TRP A 132 -14.84 -9.73 0.64
C TRP A 132 -15.19 -9.23 -0.75
N THR A 133 -16.17 -8.33 -0.83
CA THR A 133 -16.55 -7.66 -2.08
C THR A 133 -16.47 -6.15 -1.93
N PRO A 134 -16.26 -5.41 -3.03
CA PRO A 134 -16.27 -3.95 -2.99
C PRO A 134 -17.60 -3.37 -2.47
N GLU A 135 -18.72 -4.06 -2.72
CA GLU A 135 -20.04 -3.66 -2.20
C GLU A 135 -20.07 -3.69 -0.67
N GLN A 136 -19.41 -4.65 -0.02
CA GLN A 136 -19.34 -4.68 1.45
C GLN A 136 -18.60 -3.45 1.99
N THR A 137 -17.49 -3.05 1.36
CA THR A 137 -16.81 -1.79 1.69
C THR A 137 -17.73 -0.59 1.51
N ILE A 138 -18.45 -0.51 0.38
CA ILE A 138 -19.40 0.58 0.09
C ILE A 138 -20.52 0.65 1.14
N GLU A 139 -21.09 -0.50 1.54
CA GLU A 139 -22.17 -0.53 2.54
C GLU A 139 -21.67 -0.09 3.92
N ILE A 140 -20.45 -0.46 4.33
CA ILE A 140 -19.84 0.06 5.57
C ILE A 140 -19.68 1.58 5.50
N ILE A 141 -19.20 2.10 4.37
CA ILE A 141 -19.03 3.55 4.19
C ILE A 141 -20.39 4.26 4.30
N LYS A 142 -21.45 3.72 3.68
CA LYS A 142 -22.79 4.31 3.69
C LYS A 142 -23.47 4.24 5.05
N ALA A 143 -23.17 3.20 5.84
CA ALA A 143 -23.75 3.00 7.16
C ALA A 143 -23.15 3.93 8.24
N ASN A 144 -22.02 4.57 7.96
CA ASN A 144 -21.29 5.38 8.92
C ASN A 144 -21.26 6.87 8.53
N PRO A 145 -21.21 7.79 9.52
CA PRO A 145 -21.10 9.22 9.24
C PRO A 145 -19.74 9.57 8.60
N PRO A 146 -19.67 10.60 7.74
CA PRO A 146 -18.40 11.11 7.26
C PRO A 146 -17.54 11.63 8.43
N ALA A 147 -16.23 11.46 8.34
CA ALA A 147 -15.28 11.89 9.36
C ALA A 147 -15.19 13.43 9.45
N PHE A 148 -15.29 14.12 8.32
CA PHE A 148 -15.27 15.58 8.20
C PHE A 148 -15.84 16.03 6.85
N ALA A 149 -16.04 17.34 6.67
CA ALA A 149 -16.50 17.89 5.39
C ALA A 149 -15.39 17.86 4.33
N PRO A 150 -15.70 17.58 3.05
CA PRO A 150 -14.67 17.43 2.00
C PRO A 150 -13.72 18.63 1.91
N GLY A 151 -12.43 18.36 1.81
CA GLY A 151 -11.38 19.37 1.67
C GLY A 151 -10.95 20.08 2.96
N THR A 152 -11.66 19.90 4.08
CA THR A 152 -11.42 20.65 5.33
C THR A 152 -10.35 20.07 6.25
N ALA A 153 -10.01 18.80 6.11
CA ALA A 153 -8.95 18.12 6.87
C ALA A 153 -8.25 17.06 6.00
N VAL A 154 -7.18 16.48 6.53
CA VAL A 154 -6.49 15.31 5.95
C VAL A 154 -6.63 14.15 6.93
N GLN A 155 -7.06 13.00 6.43
CA GLN A 155 -7.09 11.75 7.18
C GLN A 155 -6.77 10.62 6.23
N TYR A 156 -5.78 9.81 6.61
CA TYR A 156 -5.52 8.55 5.94
C TYR A 156 -6.79 7.70 5.90
N CYS A 157 -7.17 7.22 4.72
CA CYS A 157 -8.43 6.53 4.51
C CYS A 157 -8.29 5.49 3.40
N ASP A 158 -8.36 4.21 3.74
CA ASP A 158 -8.26 3.12 2.76
C ASP A 158 -9.47 3.09 1.83
N SER A 159 -10.66 3.44 2.33
CA SER A 159 -11.87 3.58 1.51
C SER A 159 -11.65 4.44 0.26
N ASN A 160 -10.87 5.54 0.34
CA ASN A 160 -10.59 6.37 -0.83
C ASN A 160 -9.99 5.56 -1.98
N TYR A 161 -9.01 4.71 -1.68
CA TYR A 161 -8.26 3.98 -2.68
C TYR A 161 -8.94 2.70 -3.15
N VAL A 162 -9.84 2.12 -2.34
CA VAL A 162 -10.78 1.10 -2.81
C VAL A 162 -11.72 1.70 -3.85
N LEU A 163 -12.37 2.82 -3.51
CA LEU A 163 -13.33 3.48 -4.41
C LEU A 163 -12.65 4.02 -5.69
N LEU A 164 -11.45 4.61 -5.59
CA LEU A 164 -10.67 5.02 -6.77
C LEU A 164 -10.34 3.84 -7.68
N GLY A 165 -10.04 2.67 -7.11
CA GLY A 165 -9.86 1.43 -7.85
C GLY A 165 -11.10 1.08 -8.69
N LEU A 166 -12.29 1.12 -8.08
CA LEU A 166 -13.55 0.85 -8.77
C LEU A 166 -13.86 1.85 -9.88
N ILE A 167 -13.50 3.13 -9.70
CA ILE A 167 -13.64 4.15 -10.74
C ILE A 167 -12.75 3.81 -11.94
N VAL A 168 -11.49 3.39 -11.71
CA VAL A 168 -10.61 2.93 -12.79
C VAL A 168 -11.22 1.73 -13.52
N GLU A 169 -11.78 0.76 -12.80
CA GLU A 169 -12.45 -0.40 -13.42
C GLU A 169 -13.64 0.01 -14.27
N GLN A 170 -14.49 0.92 -13.77
CA GLN A 170 -15.65 1.43 -14.49
C GLN A 170 -15.25 2.17 -15.78
N LEU A 171 -14.18 2.97 -15.74
CA LEU A 171 -13.71 3.75 -16.89
C LEU A 171 -12.99 2.90 -17.94
N THR A 172 -12.27 1.86 -17.50
CA THR A 172 -11.46 1.01 -18.39
C THR A 172 -12.23 -0.20 -18.93
N GLY A 173 -13.25 -0.67 -18.20
CA GLY A 173 -13.92 -1.94 -18.47
C GLY A 173 -13.06 -3.18 -18.16
N THR A 174 -11.95 -3.00 -17.46
CA THR A 174 -11.03 -4.06 -17.02
C THR A 174 -10.89 -4.05 -15.51
N THR A 175 -10.37 -5.13 -14.92
CA THR A 175 -10.06 -5.15 -13.48
C THR A 175 -8.95 -4.15 -13.15
N LEU A 176 -8.86 -3.70 -11.90
CA LEU A 176 -7.80 -2.80 -11.46
C LEU A 176 -6.42 -3.42 -11.66
N GLY A 177 -6.30 -4.73 -11.43
CA GLY A 177 -5.07 -5.47 -11.67
C GLY A 177 -4.63 -5.45 -13.14
N GLU A 178 -5.56 -5.60 -14.09
CA GLU A 178 -5.29 -5.49 -15.52
C GLU A 178 -4.90 -4.06 -15.93
N ALA A 179 -5.61 -3.05 -15.41
CA ALA A 179 -5.29 -1.65 -15.66
C ALA A 179 -3.89 -1.27 -15.16
N ILE A 180 -3.51 -1.75 -13.96
CA ILE A 180 -2.17 -1.56 -13.40
C ILE A 180 -1.12 -2.35 -14.20
N SER A 181 -1.39 -3.61 -14.54
CA SER A 181 -0.45 -4.44 -15.32
C SER A 181 -0.10 -3.77 -16.65
N THR A 182 -1.12 -3.46 -17.44
CA THR A 182 -0.96 -2.95 -18.80
C THR A 182 -0.51 -1.48 -18.85
N GLY A 183 -1.00 -0.65 -17.93
CA GLY A 183 -0.71 0.78 -17.90
C GLY A 183 0.58 1.16 -17.16
N ILE A 184 1.07 0.29 -16.27
CA ILE A 184 2.19 0.61 -15.37
C ILE A 184 3.27 -0.47 -15.39
N LEU A 185 2.94 -1.71 -15.02
CA LEU A 185 3.96 -2.73 -14.76
C LEU A 185 4.68 -3.17 -16.04
N GLU A 186 3.93 -3.47 -17.11
CA GLU A 186 4.48 -3.89 -18.40
C GLU A 186 5.33 -2.79 -19.06
N PRO A 187 4.88 -1.52 -19.16
CA PRO A 187 5.71 -0.42 -19.69
C PRO A 187 7.02 -0.19 -18.93
N LEU A 188 7.02 -0.44 -17.62
CA LEU A 188 8.20 -0.26 -16.76
C LEU A 188 9.06 -1.53 -16.65
N GLY A 189 8.61 -2.67 -17.18
CA GLY A 189 9.32 -3.95 -17.09
C GLY A 189 9.36 -4.54 -15.67
N MET A 190 8.35 -4.24 -14.84
CA MET A 190 8.28 -4.67 -13.43
C MET A 190 7.72 -6.09 -13.30
N SER A 191 8.54 -7.09 -13.63
CA SER A 191 8.12 -8.51 -13.63
C SER A 191 8.06 -9.17 -12.25
N GLY A 192 8.66 -8.55 -11.22
CA GLY A 192 8.56 -8.98 -9.83
C GLY A 192 7.34 -8.42 -9.10
N THR A 193 6.50 -7.64 -9.79
CA THR A 193 5.33 -6.95 -9.24
C THR A 193 4.05 -7.50 -9.82
N SER A 194 3.02 -7.64 -8.98
CA SER A 194 1.72 -8.11 -9.43
C SER A 194 0.59 -7.56 -8.57
N TYR A 195 -0.60 -7.52 -9.16
CA TYR A 195 -1.85 -7.44 -8.42
C TYR A 195 -2.40 -8.87 -8.26
N PRO A 196 -2.33 -9.46 -7.05
CA PRO A 196 -2.72 -10.85 -6.86
C PRO A 196 -4.24 -11.04 -6.94
N THR A 197 -4.66 -12.20 -7.47
CA THR A 197 -6.07 -12.63 -7.52
C THR A 197 -6.40 -13.69 -6.48
N THR A 198 -5.41 -14.14 -5.71
CA THR A 198 -5.55 -15.14 -4.64
C THR A 198 -4.77 -14.69 -3.41
N ALA A 199 -4.95 -15.37 -2.29
CA ALA A 199 -4.21 -15.09 -1.05
C ALA A 199 -2.75 -15.57 -1.08
N ALA A 200 -2.33 -16.31 -2.11
CA ALA A 200 -0.96 -16.79 -2.20
C ALA A 200 0.05 -15.67 -2.49
N VAL A 201 1.27 -15.83 -1.99
CA VAL A 201 2.43 -15.00 -2.32
C VAL A 201 3.39 -15.85 -3.17
N PRO A 202 3.97 -15.31 -4.26
CA PRO A 202 4.97 -16.05 -5.04
C PRO A 202 6.24 -16.37 -4.25
N GLU A 203 6.87 -17.50 -4.57
CA GLU A 203 8.16 -17.88 -3.99
C GLU A 203 9.35 -17.23 -4.75
N PRO A 204 10.46 -16.90 -4.07
CA PRO A 204 10.66 -17.02 -2.64
C PRO A 204 9.97 -15.89 -1.86
N HIS A 205 9.36 -16.18 -0.71
CA HIS A 205 8.89 -15.14 0.21
C HIS A 205 9.22 -15.48 1.67
N PRO A 206 9.44 -14.49 2.55
CA PRO A 206 9.52 -14.74 3.98
C PRO A 206 8.15 -15.14 4.53
N THR A 207 8.15 -15.81 5.68
CA THR A 207 6.95 -15.95 6.49
C THR A 207 6.58 -14.58 7.06
N ALA A 208 5.36 -14.13 6.82
CA ALA A 208 4.79 -12.92 7.37
C ALA A 208 4.26 -13.18 8.78
N TYR A 209 4.71 -12.37 9.73
CA TYR A 209 4.37 -12.49 11.15
C TYR A 209 3.63 -11.24 11.62
N LEU A 210 2.56 -11.42 12.38
CA LEU A 210 1.97 -10.38 13.24
C LEU A 210 2.39 -10.63 14.68
N PRO A 211 3.04 -9.67 15.36
CA PRO A 211 3.40 -9.82 16.75
C PRO A 211 2.16 -9.65 17.64
N ASP A 212 2.15 -10.33 18.79
CA ASP A 212 1.15 -10.08 19.82
C ASP A 212 1.48 -8.76 20.55
N LEU A 213 0.87 -7.67 20.12
CA LEU A 213 1.11 -6.34 20.71
C LEU A 213 0.70 -6.24 22.18
N SER A 214 -0.10 -7.17 22.72
CA SER A 214 -0.40 -7.19 24.15
C SER A 214 0.83 -7.52 25.01
N ALA A 215 1.85 -8.12 24.39
CA ALA A 215 3.14 -8.43 25.02
C ALA A 215 4.22 -7.36 24.76
N ALA A 216 3.88 -6.23 24.13
CA ALA A 216 4.85 -5.19 23.80
C ALA A 216 5.32 -4.45 25.06
N ASP A 217 6.62 -4.12 25.11
CA ASP A 217 7.22 -3.30 26.17
C ASP A 217 8.20 -2.26 25.57
N PRO A 218 8.73 -1.31 26.37
CA PRO A 218 9.63 -0.28 25.85
C PRO A 218 10.94 -0.79 25.22
N GLU A 219 11.41 -1.98 25.61
CA GLU A 219 12.60 -2.64 25.05
C GLU A 219 12.24 -3.51 23.83
N HIS A 220 11.00 -4.02 23.77
CA HIS A 220 10.49 -4.93 22.74
C HIS A 220 9.13 -4.42 22.23
N PRO A 221 9.10 -3.30 21.48
CA PRO A 221 7.85 -2.72 21.00
C PRO A 221 7.14 -3.62 19.97
N LEU A 222 7.86 -4.55 19.35
CA LEU A 222 7.35 -5.58 18.45
C LEU A 222 7.81 -6.97 18.94
N PRO A 223 7.05 -7.62 19.83
CA PRO A 223 7.48 -8.85 20.50
C PRO A 223 7.33 -10.10 19.60
N PHE A 224 8.26 -10.30 18.67
CA PHE A 224 8.29 -11.50 17.81
C PHE A 224 9.02 -12.70 18.44
N ASP A 225 9.82 -12.47 19.49
CA ASP A 225 10.67 -13.47 20.13
C ASP A 225 10.08 -14.04 21.43
N ASN A 226 8.82 -13.72 21.73
CA ASN A 226 8.17 -14.14 22.97
C ASN A 226 7.51 -15.52 22.83
N ALA A 227 8.15 -16.57 23.37
CA ALA A 227 7.61 -17.93 23.33
C ALA A 227 6.26 -18.10 24.07
N ALA A 228 5.92 -17.22 25.01
CA ALA A 228 4.62 -17.23 25.69
C ALA A 228 3.52 -16.54 24.85
N HIS A 229 3.93 -15.71 23.88
CA HIS A 229 3.08 -14.94 22.98
C HIS A 229 3.60 -15.08 21.54
N PRO A 230 3.55 -16.30 20.96
CA PRO A 230 4.13 -16.53 19.64
C PRO A 230 3.41 -15.68 18.59
N PRO A 231 4.14 -15.14 17.59
CA PRO A 231 3.52 -14.35 16.54
C PRO A 231 2.59 -15.20 15.67
N THR A 232 1.56 -14.57 15.13
CA THR A 232 0.62 -15.20 14.20
C THR A 232 1.20 -15.16 12.79
N VAL A 233 1.17 -16.30 12.09
CA VAL A 233 1.55 -16.38 10.68
C VAL A 233 0.39 -15.87 9.81
N VAL A 234 0.68 -14.92 8.92
CA VAL A 234 -0.31 -14.25 8.05
C VAL A 234 0.12 -14.15 6.59
N ASN A 235 0.71 -15.22 6.06
CA ASN A 235 1.15 -15.26 4.65
C ASN A 235 -0.01 -15.01 3.67
N GLU A 236 -1.17 -15.56 4.01
CA GLU A 236 -2.35 -15.54 3.18
C GLU A 236 -3.32 -14.45 3.63
N VAL A 237 -3.50 -13.45 2.78
CA VAL A 237 -4.48 -12.38 2.94
C VAL A 237 -5.27 -12.24 1.65
N ASN A 238 -6.60 -12.25 1.75
CA ASN A 238 -7.46 -12.06 0.58
C ASN A 238 -7.22 -10.65 -0.01
N PRO A 239 -6.72 -10.54 -1.26
CA PRO A 239 -6.42 -9.24 -1.86
C PRO A 239 -7.66 -8.37 -2.08
N ALA A 240 -8.86 -8.93 -2.11
CA ALA A 240 -10.10 -8.16 -2.20
C ALA A 240 -10.35 -7.29 -0.96
N VAL A 241 -9.82 -7.69 0.21
CA VAL A 241 -10.02 -6.95 1.48
C VAL A 241 -9.41 -5.56 1.41
N SER A 242 -8.17 -5.44 0.91
CA SER A 242 -7.47 -4.16 0.79
C SER A 242 -7.55 -3.55 -0.61
N ALA A 243 -7.78 -4.37 -1.64
CA ALA A 243 -7.97 -3.98 -3.03
C ALA A 243 -6.99 -2.87 -3.49
N GLY A 244 -7.49 -1.82 -4.14
CA GLY A 244 -6.71 -0.66 -4.57
C GLY A 244 -6.00 0.11 -3.45
N ALA A 245 -6.30 -0.16 -2.18
CA ALA A 245 -5.61 0.41 -1.05
C ALA A 245 -4.37 -0.40 -0.62
N GLY A 246 -4.27 -1.71 -0.90
CA GLY A 246 -3.21 -2.51 -0.28
C GLY A 246 -2.90 -3.89 -0.84
N ALA A 247 -3.46 -4.29 -1.99
CA ALA A 247 -3.40 -5.70 -2.41
C ALA A 247 -2.07 -6.16 -3.02
N MET A 248 -1.23 -5.26 -3.54
CA MET A 248 -0.14 -5.63 -4.43
C MET A 248 1.02 -6.36 -3.75
N ILE A 249 1.77 -7.09 -4.58
CA ILE A 249 3.00 -7.78 -4.22
C ILE A 249 4.12 -7.24 -5.11
N SER A 250 5.32 -7.07 -4.57
CA SER A 250 6.50 -6.61 -5.31
C SER A 250 7.78 -7.22 -4.73
N THR A 251 8.88 -6.98 -5.41
CA THR A 251 10.24 -7.15 -4.89
C THR A 251 10.90 -5.79 -4.60
N VAL A 252 11.99 -5.79 -3.83
CA VAL A 252 12.83 -4.60 -3.60
C VAL A 252 13.41 -4.05 -4.91
N GLU A 253 13.70 -4.93 -5.88
CA GLU A 253 14.21 -4.54 -7.20
C GLU A 253 13.19 -3.77 -8.03
N ASP A 254 11.94 -4.24 -8.06
CA ASP A 254 10.88 -3.53 -8.79
C ASP A 254 10.47 -2.24 -8.09
N LEU A 255 10.48 -2.21 -6.74
CA LEU A 255 10.18 -0.99 -6.00
C LEU A 255 11.19 0.13 -6.26
N ASP A 256 12.42 -0.18 -6.69
CA ASP A 256 13.39 0.81 -7.14
C ASP A 256 13.02 1.43 -8.51
N VAL A 257 12.52 0.61 -9.43
CA VAL A 257 11.94 1.11 -10.69
C VAL A 257 10.74 2.01 -10.38
N TRP A 258 9.87 1.56 -9.48
CA TRP A 258 8.67 2.29 -9.09
C TRP A 258 8.96 3.61 -8.38
N ALA A 259 9.89 3.63 -7.43
CA ALA A 259 10.24 4.84 -6.69
C ALA A 259 10.79 5.93 -7.61
N ARG A 260 11.60 5.55 -8.61
CA ARG A 260 12.05 6.49 -9.65
C ARG A 260 10.88 6.99 -10.47
N GLU A 261 10.05 6.09 -10.98
CA GLU A 261 8.91 6.47 -11.80
C GLU A 261 7.93 7.37 -11.04
N LEU A 262 7.64 7.09 -9.78
CA LEU A 262 6.76 7.93 -8.97
C LEU A 262 7.31 9.35 -8.82
N GLY A 263 8.64 9.49 -8.66
CA GLY A 263 9.33 10.78 -8.57
C GLY A 263 9.44 11.53 -9.89
N THR A 264 9.70 10.83 -11.01
CA THR A 264 9.91 11.46 -12.33
C THR A 264 8.63 11.60 -13.15
N GLY A 265 7.68 10.69 -12.97
CA GLY A 265 6.39 10.63 -13.65
C GLY A 265 6.48 10.48 -15.16
N THR A 266 7.33 9.57 -15.67
CA THR A 266 7.49 9.40 -17.12
C THR A 266 6.26 8.79 -17.81
N LEU A 267 5.39 8.12 -17.04
CA LEU A 267 4.10 7.62 -17.49
C LEU A 267 3.02 8.70 -17.57
N LEU A 268 3.22 9.85 -16.91
CA LEU A 268 2.22 10.92 -16.84
C LEU A 268 2.57 12.11 -17.74
N ALA A 269 1.55 12.87 -18.12
CA ALA A 269 1.74 14.20 -18.67
C ALA A 269 2.40 15.10 -17.62
N ALA A 270 3.26 16.02 -18.08
CA ALA A 270 4.01 16.91 -17.20
C ALA A 270 3.13 17.77 -16.27
N GLU A 271 1.92 18.14 -16.73
CA GLU A 271 0.93 18.84 -15.90
C GLU A 271 0.46 17.98 -14.73
N THR A 272 0.05 16.75 -15.02
CA THR A 272 -0.49 15.80 -14.06
C THR A 272 0.56 15.35 -13.06
N GLN A 273 1.80 15.11 -13.51
CA GLN A 273 2.91 14.85 -12.58
C GLN A 273 3.21 16.07 -11.69
N ARG A 274 3.14 17.29 -12.20
CA ARG A 274 3.33 18.48 -11.36
C ARG A 274 2.25 18.58 -10.28
N LYS A 275 0.99 18.27 -10.63
CA LYS A 275 -0.11 18.23 -9.65
C LYS A 275 0.12 17.15 -8.60
N ARG A 276 0.54 15.94 -8.98
CA ARG A 276 0.93 14.87 -8.05
C ARG A 276 1.98 15.33 -7.04
N LEU A 277 2.99 16.07 -7.51
CA LEU A 277 4.09 16.55 -6.67
C LEU A 277 3.74 17.82 -5.88
N ALA A 278 2.63 18.48 -6.20
CA ALA A 278 2.17 19.65 -5.48
C ALA A 278 1.57 19.23 -4.13
N SER A 279 2.41 19.14 -3.10
CA SER A 279 1.94 18.94 -1.74
C SER A 279 1.30 20.22 -1.22
N GLU A 280 -0.03 20.27 -1.14
CA GLU A 280 -0.72 21.26 -0.30
C GLU A 280 -0.68 20.77 1.14
N LEU A 281 0.35 21.16 1.88
CA LEU A 281 0.30 21.08 3.34
C LEU A 281 -0.82 22.00 3.82
N MET A 282 -1.89 21.44 4.39
CA MET A 282 -2.84 22.23 5.16
C MET A 282 -2.07 22.82 6.34
N THR A 283 -1.74 24.10 6.27
CA THR A 283 -1.14 24.85 7.37
C THR A 283 -2.10 24.78 8.56
N GLY A 284 -1.77 23.98 9.57
CA GLY A 284 -2.64 23.81 10.74
C GLY A 284 -2.29 22.65 11.68
N GLN A 285 -1.50 21.67 11.26
CA GLN A 285 -0.96 20.66 12.17
C GLN A 285 0.52 20.95 12.44
N SER A 286 0.78 21.50 13.62
CA SER A 286 2.10 21.58 14.21
C SER A 286 2.62 20.17 14.46
N VAL A 287 3.85 19.91 13.99
CA VAL A 287 4.69 18.76 14.39
C VAL A 287 4.97 18.83 15.88
#